data_AF-A0A3D0EHH4-F1
#
_entry.id   AF-A0A3D0EHH4-F1
#
_cell.length_a   1.000
_cell.length_b   1.000
_cell.length_c   1.000
_cell.angle_alpha   90.00
_cell.angle_beta   90.00
_cell.angle_gamma   90.00
#
_symmetry.space_group_name_H-M   'P 1'
#
loop_
_entity.id
_entity.type
_entity.pdbx_description
1 polymer ?
#
loop_
_entity_poly.entity_id
_entity_poly.type
_entity_poly.pdbx_seq_one_letter_code
_entity_poly.pdbx_strand_id
1 'polypeptide(L)'
;MKEQQVASQQTDYEVRVSELVKHNEELEVNITERFSELAIITRHAEHLLRSLQHREQQLQQAKNRVHKLKKTASWKLTTPIRALGRALKDAPKTKSLNMKNIEYIATSGLFDEVWYQNSYPEVKESGLCAIEHYIKIGANKGYNPSVLFDTNWYLTNYEDVVQSAINPLLHYILYGKAEQRHCLSDNMR
;
A
#
# COMPACT_ATOMS: atom_id res chain seq x y z
N MET A 1 16.13 19.76 -69.95
CA MET A 1 16.95 19.97 -68.73
C MET A 1 16.24 20.85 -67.71
N LYS A 2 15.99 22.16 -67.96
CA LYS A 2 15.32 23.05 -66.99
C LYS A 2 13.87 22.65 -66.65
N GLU A 3 13.06 22.30 -67.64
CA GLU A 3 11.66 21.89 -67.42
C GLU A 3 11.54 20.60 -66.59
N GLN A 4 12.46 19.66 -66.78
CA GLN A 4 12.52 18.40 -66.04
C GLN A 4 12.91 18.62 -64.56
N GLN A 5 13.74 19.62 -64.30
CA GLN A 5 14.15 20.02 -62.95
C GLN A 5 13.03 20.75 -62.21
N VAL A 6 12.26 21.59 -62.91
CA VAL A 6 11.06 22.25 -62.35
C VAL A 6 9.99 21.21 -62.03
N ALA A 7 9.71 20.28 -62.94
CA ALA A 7 8.76 19.19 -62.69
C ALA A 7 9.16 18.33 -61.49
N SER A 8 10.44 17.95 -61.38
CA SER A 8 10.96 17.19 -60.23
C SER A 8 10.85 17.96 -58.91
N GLN A 9 11.09 19.27 -58.91
CA GLN A 9 10.90 20.11 -57.71
C GLN A 9 9.43 20.22 -57.35
N GLN A 10 8.54 20.36 -58.33
CA GLN A 10 7.09 20.40 -58.11
C GLN A 10 6.62 19.12 -57.40
N THR A 11 7.09 17.95 -57.83
CA THR A 11 6.74 16.67 -57.22
C THR A 11 7.27 16.55 -55.79
N ASP A 12 8.50 17.01 -55.53
CA ASP A 12 9.09 17.03 -54.17
C ASP A 12 8.30 17.93 -53.21
N TYR A 13 7.87 19.10 -53.69
CA TYR A 13 7.00 19.99 -52.91
C TYR A 13 5.63 19.36 -52.64
N GLU A 14 5.02 18.69 -53.62
CA GLU A 14 3.74 17.99 -53.44
C GLU A 14 3.85 16.87 -52.40
N VAL A 15 4.94 16.09 -52.43
CA VAL A 15 5.21 15.05 -51.43
C VAL A 15 5.37 15.67 -50.03
N ARG A 16 6.19 16.71 -49.90
CA ARG A 16 6.42 17.38 -48.60
C ARG A 16 5.15 18.04 -48.06
N VAL A 17 4.31 18.62 -48.91
CA VAL A 17 3.01 19.16 -48.50
C VAL A 17 2.10 18.04 -47.98
N SER A 18 2.05 16.91 -48.67
CA SER A 18 1.27 15.74 -48.25
C SER A 18 1.75 15.19 -46.90
N GLU A 19 3.06 15.09 -46.69
CA GLU A 19 3.66 14.67 -45.41
C GLU A 19 3.31 15.63 -44.27
N LEU A 20 3.38 16.95 -44.52
CA LEU A 20 3.02 17.96 -43.53
C LEU A 20 1.54 17.92 -43.17
N VAL A 21 0.66 17.71 -44.15
CA VAL A 21 -0.78 17.55 -43.90
C VAL A 21 -1.03 16.33 -43.01
N LYS A 22 -0.43 15.19 -43.35
CA LYS A 22 -0.58 13.97 -42.55
C LYS A 22 -0.07 14.15 -41.12
N HIS A 23 1.08 14.81 -40.95
CA HIS A 23 1.64 15.05 -39.62
C HIS A 23 0.75 15.99 -38.79
N ASN A 24 0.15 17.01 -39.42
CA ASN A 24 -0.80 17.89 -38.74
C ASN A 24 -2.06 17.13 -38.31
N GLU A 25 -2.60 16.26 -39.16
CA GLU A 25 -3.75 15.40 -38.80
C GLU A 25 -3.41 14.48 -37.61
N GLU A 26 -2.22 13.86 -37.61
CA GLU A 26 -1.74 13.04 -36.49
C GLU A 26 -1.57 13.87 -35.20
N LEU A 27 -1.07 15.10 -35.30
CA LEU A 27 -0.94 16.01 -34.17
C LEU A 27 -2.31 16.40 -33.61
N GLU A 28 -3.30 16.69 -34.46
CA GLU A 28 -4.66 17.00 -34.04
C GLU A 28 -5.29 15.83 -33.27
N VAL A 29 -5.15 14.60 -33.77
CA VAL A 29 -5.63 13.40 -33.06
C VAL A 29 -4.96 13.29 -31.69
N ASN A 30 -3.63 13.39 -31.62
CA ASN A 30 -2.90 13.34 -30.35
C ASN A 30 -3.36 14.41 -29.36
N ILE A 31 -3.61 15.64 -29.84
CA ILE A 31 -4.12 16.74 -29.01
C ILE A 31 -5.49 16.38 -28.43
N THR A 32 -6.40 15.83 -29.25
CA THR A 32 -7.73 15.42 -28.78
C THR A 32 -7.66 14.31 -27.72
N GLU A 33 -6.79 13.31 -27.90
CA GLU A 33 -6.57 12.25 -26.91
C GLU A 33 -6.03 12.82 -25.60
N ARG A 34 -5.02 13.70 -25.64
CA ARG A 34 -4.47 14.34 -24.45
C ARG A 34 -5.50 15.19 -23.70
N PHE A 35 -6.39 15.90 -24.42
CA PHE A 35 -7.49 16.60 -23.79
C PHE A 35 -8.45 15.65 -23.05
N SER A 36 -8.72 14.47 -23.63
CA SER A 36 -9.55 13.46 -22.97
C SER A 36 -8.91 12.91 -21.70
N GLU A 37 -7.60 12.64 -21.73
CA GLU A 37 -6.83 12.21 -20.56
C GLU A 37 -6.86 13.26 -19.45
N LEU A 38 -6.62 14.53 -19.80
CA LEU A 38 -6.68 15.64 -18.85
C LEU A 38 -8.06 15.76 -18.21
N ALA A 39 -9.14 15.56 -18.97
CA ALA A 39 -10.50 15.56 -18.42
C ALA A 39 -10.72 14.44 -17.39
N ILE A 40 -10.20 13.23 -17.67
CA ILE A 40 -10.28 12.10 -16.74
C ILE A 40 -9.50 12.38 -15.46
N ILE A 41 -8.25 12.86 -15.59
CA ILE A 41 -7.39 13.20 -14.45
C ILE A 41 -8.03 14.30 -13.60
N THR A 42 -8.56 15.34 -14.23
CA THR A 42 -9.24 16.45 -13.55
C THR A 42 -10.42 15.94 -12.74
N ARG A 43 -11.27 15.08 -13.32
CA ARG A 43 -12.40 14.47 -12.62
C ARG A 43 -11.95 13.63 -11.42
N HIS A 44 -10.84 12.90 -11.55
CA HIS A 44 -10.30 12.11 -10.45
C HIS A 44 -9.76 13.00 -9.32
N ALA A 45 -9.04 14.07 -9.65
CA ALA A 45 -8.55 15.04 -8.68
C ALA A 45 -9.70 15.71 -7.91
N GLU A 46 -10.77 16.11 -8.60
CA GLU A 46 -11.97 16.66 -7.97
C GLU A 46 -12.64 15.66 -7.02
N HIS A 47 -12.74 14.39 -7.43
CA HIS A 47 -13.27 13.34 -6.58
C HIS A 47 -12.42 13.15 -5.31
N LEU A 48 -11.09 13.11 -5.44
CA LEU A 48 -10.18 13.02 -4.30
C LEU A 48 -10.34 14.20 -3.35
N LEU A 49 -10.41 15.43 -3.87
CA LEU A 49 -10.64 16.63 -3.06
C LEU A 49 -11.95 16.55 -2.27
N ARG A 50 -13.05 16.13 -2.91
CA ARG A 50 -14.35 15.93 -2.23
C ARG A 50 -14.24 14.88 -1.12
N SER A 51 -13.54 13.78 -1.37
CA SER A 51 -13.37 12.70 -0.39
C SER A 51 -12.56 13.16 0.83
N LEU A 52 -11.51 13.97 0.61
CA LEU A 52 -10.68 14.55 1.67
C LEU A 52 -11.50 15.52 2.52
N GLN A 53 -12.23 16.43 1.88
CA GLN A 53 -13.09 17.38 2.58
C GLN A 53 -14.15 16.66 3.43
N HIS A 54 -14.75 15.58 2.90
CA HIS A 54 -15.72 14.80 3.66
C HIS A 54 -15.09 14.13 4.89
N ARG A 55 -13.91 13.53 4.76
CA ARG A 55 -13.18 12.92 5.89
C ARG A 55 -12.79 13.95 6.94
N GLU A 56 -12.37 15.14 6.52
CA GLU A 56 -12.03 16.23 7.44
C GLU A 56 -13.25 16.68 8.26
N GLN A 57 -14.42 16.79 7.62
CA GLN A 57 -15.68 17.07 8.31
C GLN A 57 -16.03 15.97 9.34
N GLN A 58 -15.87 14.69 8.97
CA GLN A 58 -16.10 13.58 9.91
C GLN A 58 -15.17 13.66 11.12
N LEU A 59 -13.90 13.97 10.90
CA LEU A 59 -12.91 14.10 11.96
C LEU A 59 -13.24 15.26 12.90
N GLN A 60 -13.71 16.38 12.34
CA GLN A 60 -14.17 17.51 13.14
C GLN A 60 -15.44 17.17 13.95
N GLN A 61 -16.38 16.43 13.38
CA GLN A 61 -17.55 15.95 14.11
C GLN A 61 -17.16 14.99 15.24
N ALA A 62 -16.23 14.06 15.00
CA ALA A 62 -15.72 13.14 16.01
C ALA A 62 -15.02 13.90 17.15
N LYS A 63 -14.15 14.89 16.82
CA LYS A 63 -13.52 15.78 17.80
C LYS A 63 -14.55 16.50 18.65
N ASN A 64 -15.58 17.08 18.02
CA ASN A 64 -16.67 17.77 18.72
C ASN A 64 -17.46 16.82 19.63
N ARG A 65 -17.71 15.57 19.20
CA ARG A 65 -18.36 14.55 20.03
C ARG A 65 -17.51 14.21 21.25
N VAL A 66 -16.22 13.95 21.07
CA VAL A 66 -15.29 13.70 22.18
C VAL A 66 -15.26 14.90 23.13
N HIS A 67 -15.22 16.13 22.61
CA HIS A 67 -15.24 17.35 23.42
C HIS A 67 -16.55 17.50 24.21
N LYS A 68 -17.71 17.27 23.58
CA LYS A 68 -19.01 17.29 24.25
C LYS A 68 -19.09 16.24 25.36
N LEU A 69 -18.64 15.00 25.08
CA LEU A 69 -18.57 13.93 26.08
C LEU A 69 -17.65 14.27 27.26
N LYS A 70 -16.52 14.95 26.99
CA LYS A 70 -15.63 15.45 28.06
C LYS A 70 -16.30 16.55 28.89
N LYS A 71 -17.14 17.39 28.27
CA LYS A 71 -17.84 18.51 28.92
C LYS A 71 -19.10 18.12 29.68
N THR A 72 -19.81 17.05 29.31
CA THR A 72 -21.07 16.64 29.96
C THR A 72 -20.90 16.04 31.36
N ALA A 73 -19.69 16.09 31.95
CA ALA A 73 -19.38 15.92 33.37
C ALA A 73 -20.14 14.83 34.14
N SER A 74 -20.56 13.74 33.48
CA SER A 74 -20.93 12.52 34.17
C SER A 74 -19.67 11.68 34.32
N TRP A 75 -18.79 12.14 35.20
CA TRP A 75 -17.60 11.38 35.61
C TRP A 75 -17.98 10.03 36.25
N LYS A 76 -19.26 9.82 36.57
CA LYS A 76 -19.88 8.55 37.00
C LYS A 76 -20.33 7.64 35.85
N LEU A 77 -20.54 8.17 34.63
CA LEU A 77 -20.90 7.40 33.42
C LEU A 77 -19.67 6.98 32.59
N THR A 78 -18.54 7.68 32.73
CA THR A 78 -17.25 7.31 32.12
C THR A 78 -16.29 6.64 33.10
N THR A 79 -16.71 6.37 34.34
CA THR A 79 -15.91 5.67 35.36
C THR A 79 -15.32 4.35 34.87
N PRO A 80 -16.05 3.47 34.15
CA PRO A 80 -15.43 2.28 33.57
C PRO A 80 -14.35 2.64 32.53
N ILE A 81 -14.52 3.72 31.76
CA ILE A 81 -13.54 4.20 30.76
C ILE A 81 -12.30 4.84 31.41
N ARG A 82 -12.44 5.55 32.54
CA ARG A 82 -11.32 6.17 33.26
C ARG A 82 -10.55 5.16 34.11
N ALA A 83 -11.25 4.18 34.68
CA ALA A 83 -10.64 3.00 35.28
C ALA A 83 -9.88 2.19 34.20
N LEU A 84 -10.47 2.01 33.00
CA LEU A 84 -9.74 1.52 31.82
C LEU A 84 -8.53 2.40 31.51
N GLY A 85 -8.65 3.73 31.54
CA GLY A 85 -7.53 4.63 31.26
C GLY A 85 -6.37 4.53 32.24
N ARG A 86 -6.63 4.27 33.53
CA ARG A 86 -5.57 3.95 34.52
C ARG A 86 -5.02 2.55 34.34
N ALA A 87 -5.87 1.54 34.14
CA ALA A 87 -5.44 0.18 33.83
C ALA A 87 -4.64 0.09 32.52
N LEU A 88 -4.90 0.97 31.54
CA LEU A 88 -4.16 1.10 30.29
C LEU A 88 -2.87 1.94 30.44
N LYS A 89 -2.77 2.79 31.47
CA LYS A 89 -1.55 3.54 31.79
C LYS A 89 -0.50 2.65 32.46
N ASP A 90 -0.97 1.67 33.24
CA ASP A 90 -0.14 0.66 33.91
C ASP A 90 -0.04 -0.65 33.11
N ALA A 91 -0.80 -0.80 32.02
CA ALA A 91 -0.57 -1.84 31.03
C ALA A 91 0.69 -1.51 30.22
N PRO A 92 1.52 -2.51 29.87
CA PRO A 92 2.65 -2.30 28.98
C PRO A 92 2.18 -1.60 27.71
N LYS A 93 2.84 -0.49 27.38
CA LYS A 93 2.53 0.48 26.32
C LYS A 93 2.68 -0.09 24.90
N THR A 94 2.16 -1.28 24.60
CA THR A 94 2.40 -1.98 23.31
C THR A 94 1.29 -3.00 22.93
N LYS A 95 -0.02 -2.71 23.07
CA LYS A 95 -1.08 -3.71 22.75
C LYS A 95 -2.11 -3.35 21.68
N SER A 96 -2.24 -2.09 21.24
CA SER A 96 -3.28 -1.75 20.24
C SER A 96 -2.88 -1.97 18.78
N LEU A 97 -1.58 -1.84 18.45
CA LEU A 97 -1.06 -2.12 17.10
C LEU A 97 -0.83 -3.61 16.88
N ASN A 98 -0.40 -4.34 17.93
CA ASN A 98 -0.06 -5.75 17.81
C ASN A 98 -1.28 -6.63 17.53
N MET A 99 -2.47 -6.31 18.07
CA MET A 99 -3.66 -7.14 17.88
C MET A 99 -4.12 -7.18 16.41
N LYS A 100 -4.13 -6.03 15.73
CA LYS A 100 -4.50 -5.97 14.30
C LYS A 100 -3.48 -6.67 13.42
N ASN A 101 -2.19 -6.51 13.72
CA ASN A 101 -1.13 -7.18 12.96
C ASN A 101 -1.21 -8.71 13.10
N ILE A 102 -1.49 -9.19 14.31
CA ILE A 102 -1.75 -10.62 14.58
C ILE A 102 -2.96 -11.09 13.77
N GLU A 103 -4.06 -10.32 13.78
CA GLU A 103 -5.28 -10.65 13.02
C GLU A 103 -5.03 -10.71 11.51
N TYR A 104 -4.31 -9.73 10.93
CA TYR A 104 -3.95 -9.74 9.51
C TYR A 104 -3.11 -10.97 9.14
N ILE A 105 -2.10 -11.30 9.96
CA ILE A 105 -1.26 -12.47 9.71
C ILE A 105 -2.06 -13.76 9.84
N ALA A 106 -2.85 -13.90 10.91
CA ALA A 106 -3.67 -15.09 11.15
C ALA A 106 -4.69 -15.34 10.03
N THR A 107 -5.30 -14.28 9.49
CA THR A 107 -6.33 -14.40 8.45
C THR A 107 -5.77 -14.45 7.02
N SER A 108 -4.47 -14.18 6.84
CA SER A 108 -3.85 -14.13 5.51
C SER A 108 -3.74 -15.48 4.80
N GLY A 109 -3.75 -16.59 5.55
CA GLY A 109 -3.42 -17.93 5.04
C GLY A 109 -1.94 -18.14 4.71
N LEU A 110 -1.07 -17.18 5.00
CA LEU A 110 0.38 -17.23 4.73
C LEU A 110 1.20 -17.58 5.98
N PHE A 111 0.55 -17.74 7.13
CA PHE A 111 1.17 -18.18 8.37
C PHE A 111 0.62 -19.55 8.74
N ASP A 112 1.50 -20.53 8.89
CA ASP A 112 1.13 -21.88 9.34
C ASP A 112 1.70 -22.08 10.75
N GLU A 113 0.82 -22.03 11.74
CA GLU A 113 1.23 -22.13 13.14
C GLU A 113 1.86 -23.48 13.49
N VAL A 114 1.30 -24.58 12.97
CA VAL A 114 1.79 -25.92 13.29
C VAL A 114 3.16 -26.13 12.63
N TRP A 115 3.29 -25.74 11.37
CA TRP A 115 4.57 -25.78 10.67
C TRP A 115 5.61 -24.89 11.36
N TYR A 116 5.25 -23.66 11.72
CA TYR A 116 6.17 -22.71 12.34
C TYR A 116 6.71 -23.20 13.69
N GLN A 117 5.84 -23.75 14.55
CA GLN A 117 6.26 -24.32 15.84
C GLN A 117 7.16 -25.56 15.69
N ASN A 118 6.92 -26.37 14.65
CA ASN A 118 7.75 -27.53 14.34
C ASN A 118 9.12 -27.13 13.76
N SER A 119 9.14 -26.12 12.89
CA SER A 119 10.36 -25.58 12.29
C SER A 119 11.23 -24.82 13.29
N TYR A 120 10.61 -24.17 14.29
CA TYR A 120 11.31 -23.33 15.27
C TYR A 120 10.93 -23.72 16.71
N PRO A 121 11.54 -24.77 17.28
CA PRO A 121 11.24 -25.23 18.64
C PRO A 121 11.46 -24.16 19.74
N GLU A 122 12.36 -23.20 19.50
CA GLU A 122 12.64 -22.07 20.40
C GLU A 122 11.40 -21.21 20.72
N VAL A 123 10.36 -21.28 19.88
CA VAL A 123 9.08 -20.61 20.15
C VAL A 123 8.54 -21.01 21.52
N LYS A 124 8.69 -22.28 21.92
CA LYS A 124 8.22 -22.80 23.21
C LYS A 124 8.96 -22.17 24.39
N GLU A 125 10.26 -21.93 24.23
CA GLU A 125 11.12 -21.34 25.27
C GLU A 125 10.85 -19.84 25.45
N SER A 126 10.35 -19.17 24.40
CA SER A 126 10.05 -17.73 24.42
C SER A 126 8.83 -17.35 25.26
N GLY A 127 7.92 -18.29 25.53
CA GLY A 127 6.62 -18.03 26.18
C GLY A 127 5.64 -17.21 25.32
N LEU A 128 5.94 -16.97 24.04
CA LEU A 128 5.06 -16.29 23.08
C LEU A 128 4.27 -17.32 22.25
N CYS A 129 3.09 -16.93 21.75
CA CYS A 129 2.45 -17.73 20.70
C CYS A 129 3.22 -17.59 19.37
N ALA A 130 2.99 -18.51 18.42
CA ALA A 130 3.79 -18.58 17.20
C ALA A 130 3.78 -17.28 16.38
N ILE A 131 2.61 -16.66 16.20
CA ILE A 131 2.48 -15.39 15.46
C ILE A 131 3.19 -14.25 16.20
N GLU A 132 3.02 -14.15 17.52
CA GLU A 132 3.72 -13.13 18.32
C GLU A 132 5.23 -13.31 18.28
N HIS A 133 5.70 -14.55 18.32
CA HIS A 133 7.11 -14.88 18.18
C HIS A 133 7.63 -14.45 16.81
N TYR A 134 6.91 -14.76 15.74
CA TYR A 134 7.32 -14.36 14.39
C TYR A 134 7.43 -12.84 14.24
N ILE A 135 6.42 -12.10 14.72
CA ILE A 135 6.40 -10.63 14.64
C ILE A 135 7.57 -10.01 15.41
N LYS A 136 7.86 -10.50 16.62
CA LYS A 136 8.85 -9.88 17.53
C LYS A 136 10.28 -10.37 17.31
N ILE A 137 10.45 -11.61 16.88
CA ILE A 137 11.74 -12.31 16.88
C ILE A 137 11.99 -12.95 15.51
N GLY A 138 11.06 -13.79 15.05
CA GLY A 138 11.27 -14.66 13.89
C GLY A 138 11.64 -13.91 12.62
N ALA A 139 10.91 -12.85 12.28
CA ALA A 139 11.21 -12.08 11.07
C ALA A 139 12.62 -11.46 11.08
N ASN A 140 13.07 -10.95 12.21
CA ASN A 140 14.43 -10.38 12.35
C ASN A 140 15.52 -11.46 12.29
N LYS A 141 15.20 -12.70 12.68
CA LYS A 141 16.07 -13.87 12.50
C LYS A 141 16.00 -14.46 11.09
N GLY A 142 15.18 -13.91 10.20
CA GLY A 142 14.99 -14.46 8.86
C GLY A 142 14.19 -15.76 8.83
N TYR A 143 13.38 -16.04 9.85
CA TYR A 143 12.52 -17.23 9.88
C TYR A 143 11.36 -17.09 8.91
N ASN A 144 10.94 -18.20 8.32
CA ASN A 144 9.82 -18.23 7.41
C ASN A 144 8.53 -18.46 8.20
N PRO A 145 7.42 -17.74 7.91
CA PRO A 145 6.15 -17.94 8.60
C PRO A 145 5.38 -19.17 8.12
N SER A 146 5.69 -19.66 6.92
CA SER A 146 5.16 -20.90 6.32
C SER A 146 6.02 -21.29 5.12
N VAL A 147 5.66 -22.39 4.45
CA VAL A 147 6.25 -22.79 3.16
C VAL A 147 5.87 -21.84 2.01
N LEU A 148 4.87 -20.98 2.20
CA LEU A 148 4.33 -20.08 1.16
C LEU A 148 4.98 -18.69 1.18
N PHE A 149 5.93 -18.45 2.08
CA PHE A 149 6.58 -17.16 2.24
C PHE A 149 8.03 -17.34 2.70
N ASP A 150 8.96 -16.80 1.92
CA ASP A 150 10.39 -16.77 2.25
C ASP A 150 10.78 -15.36 2.72
N THR A 151 11.04 -15.24 4.02
CA THR A 151 11.38 -13.97 4.66
C THR A 151 12.69 -13.38 4.13
N ASN A 152 13.73 -14.19 4.00
CA ASN A 152 15.05 -13.71 3.57
C ASN A 152 15.03 -13.36 2.09
N TRP A 153 14.39 -14.19 1.27
CA TRP A 153 14.23 -13.89 -0.15
C TRP A 153 13.44 -12.60 -0.34
N TYR A 154 12.33 -12.41 0.38
CA TYR A 154 11.52 -11.20 0.29
C TYR A 154 12.32 -9.94 0.66
N LEU A 155 13.04 -9.96 1.77
CA LEU A 155 13.87 -8.81 2.21
C LEU A 155 15.04 -8.54 1.27
N THR A 156 15.62 -9.58 0.65
CA THR A 156 16.73 -9.42 -0.31
C THR A 156 16.26 -8.79 -1.62
N ASN A 157 15.04 -9.10 -2.07
CA ASN A 157 14.49 -8.58 -3.33
C ASN A 157 13.83 -7.20 -3.18
N TYR A 158 13.43 -6.82 -1.96
CA TYR A 158 12.69 -5.59 -1.70
C TYR A 158 13.36 -4.74 -0.62
N GLU A 159 14.39 -4.00 -1.02
CA GLU A 159 15.20 -3.16 -0.14
C GLU A 159 14.38 -2.06 0.56
N ASP A 160 13.33 -1.56 -0.09
CA ASP A 160 12.40 -0.59 0.49
C ASP A 160 11.68 -1.15 1.74
N VAL A 161 11.43 -2.46 1.77
CA VAL A 161 10.84 -3.13 2.94
C VAL A 161 11.83 -3.13 4.09
N VAL A 162 13.11 -3.39 3.83
CA VAL A 162 14.18 -3.33 4.83
C VAL A 162 14.26 -1.91 5.43
N GLN A 163 14.25 -0.89 4.57
CA GLN A 163 14.31 0.52 5.00
C GLN A 163 13.06 0.95 5.79
N SER A 164 11.89 0.40 5.47
CA SER A 164 10.64 0.70 6.17
C SER A 164 10.59 0.16 7.61
N ALA A 165 11.45 -0.81 7.94
CA ALA A 165 11.43 -1.56 9.20
C ALA A 165 10.06 -2.20 9.55
N ILE A 166 9.21 -2.41 8.55
CA ILE A 166 7.94 -3.13 8.68
C ILE A 166 8.23 -4.64 8.61
N ASN A 167 7.51 -5.44 9.41
CA ASN A 167 7.60 -6.89 9.32
C ASN A 167 7.29 -7.37 7.88
N PRO A 168 8.14 -8.21 7.26
CA PRO A 168 8.07 -8.52 5.83
C PRO A 168 6.77 -9.20 5.43
N LEU A 169 6.27 -10.15 6.21
CA LEU A 169 4.97 -10.78 5.93
C LEU A 169 3.83 -9.77 6.04
N LEU A 170 3.86 -8.90 7.06
CA LEU A 170 2.84 -7.88 7.23
C LEU A 170 2.88 -6.86 6.08
N HIS A 171 4.07 -6.45 5.64
CA HIS A 171 4.24 -5.60 4.47
C HIS A 171 3.63 -6.25 3.22
N TYR A 172 3.89 -7.53 3.01
CA TYR A 172 3.33 -8.26 1.89
C TYR A 172 1.80 -8.32 1.92
N ILE A 173 1.21 -8.61 3.08
CA ILE A 173 -0.25 -8.68 3.26
C ILE A 173 -0.91 -7.32 3.00
N LEU A 174 -0.31 -6.23 3.50
CA LEU A 174 -0.92 -4.90 3.44
C LEU A 174 -0.69 -4.20 2.09
N TYR A 175 0.47 -4.41 1.46
CA TYR A 175 0.90 -3.66 0.27
C TYR A 175 1.40 -4.59 -0.83
N GLY A 176 2.33 -5.50 -0.51
CA GLY A 176 3.04 -6.30 -1.51
C GLY A 176 2.14 -7.08 -2.46
N LYS A 177 1.03 -7.65 -1.97
CA LYS A 177 0.06 -8.35 -2.82
C LYS A 177 -0.64 -7.43 -3.83
N ALA A 178 -1.01 -6.22 -3.43
CA ALA A 178 -1.62 -5.23 -4.32
C ALA A 178 -0.60 -4.69 -5.33
N GLU A 179 0.65 -4.59 -4.92
CA GLU A 179 1.80 -4.17 -5.74
C GLU A 179 2.35 -5.29 -6.66
N GLN A 180 1.69 -6.46 -6.71
CA GLN A 180 2.13 -7.61 -7.51
C GLN A 180 3.54 -8.11 -7.17
N ARG A 181 3.98 -7.96 -5.92
CA ARG A 181 5.23 -8.53 -5.43
C ARG A 181 5.14 -10.03 -5.27
N HIS A 182 6.26 -10.72 -5.42
CA HIS A 182 6.41 -12.13 -5.10
C HIS A 182 6.83 -12.29 -3.65
N CYS A 183 6.48 -13.40 -3.01
CA CYS A 183 6.83 -13.68 -1.62
C CYS A 183 7.68 -14.94 -1.43
N LEU A 184 8.04 -15.60 -2.52
CA LEU A 184 8.89 -16.78 -2.58
C LEU A 184 9.54 -16.85 -3.95
N SER A 185 10.68 -17.50 -4.05
CA SER A 185 11.37 -17.70 -5.33
C SER A 185 10.58 -18.64 -6.26
N ASP A 186 10.64 -18.41 -7.56
CA ASP A 186 9.95 -19.25 -8.56
C ASP A 186 10.45 -20.70 -8.60
N ASN A 187 11.65 -20.98 -8.09
CA ASN A 187 12.20 -22.33 -7.98
C ASN A 187 11.57 -23.17 -6.86
N MET A 188 10.70 -22.59 -6.03
CA MET A 188 10.04 -23.26 -4.91
C MET A 188 8.50 -23.30 -5.03
N ARG A 189 7.96 -22.97 -6.20
CA ARG A 189 6.53 -23.05 -6.52
C ARG A 189 6.13 -24.40 -7.11
#